data_AF-A0AAD3ZEV0-F1
#
_entry.id   AF-A0AAD3ZEV0-F1
#
_cell.length_a   1.000
_cell.length_b   1.000
_cell.length_c   1.000
_cell.angle_alpha   90.00
_cell.angle_beta   90.00
_cell.angle_gamma   90.00
#
_symmetry.space_group_name_H-M   'P 1'
#
loop_
_entity.id
_entity.type
_entity.pdbx_description
1 polymer ?
#
loop_
_entity_poly.entity_id
_entity_poly.type
_entity_poly.pdbx_seq_one_letter_code
_entity_poly.pdbx_strand_id
1 'polypeptide(L)'
;MKPNMLGTIHIFVGVGALFGGMAGILSPSGSAVGITASEALKNGPFIDFLIPGIFLFVVLGLGNIIAFITAKNKYQPYISGCFGIILCLWIVIQCYMLYTINVLHIIFFIIGIIQIFLSIRLQQQTVKQ
;
A
#
# COMPACT_ATOMS: atom_id res chain seq x y z
N MET A 1 21.28 11.39 -3.77
CA MET A 1 19.86 11.39 -4.20
C MET A 1 19.20 12.48 -3.38
N LYS A 2 18.77 13.62 -3.96
CA LYS A 2 17.98 14.56 -3.17
C LYS A 2 16.72 13.79 -2.74
N PRO A 3 16.37 13.71 -1.44
CA PRO A 3 15.17 13.02 -1.01
C PRO A 3 13.99 13.71 -1.70
N ASN A 4 13.45 13.06 -2.72
CA ASN A 4 12.23 13.51 -3.36
C ASN A 4 11.08 13.03 -2.48
N MET A 5 10.06 13.87 -2.30
CA MET A 5 8.88 13.54 -1.49
C MET A 5 8.25 12.19 -1.87
N LEU A 6 8.32 11.84 -3.16
CA LEU A 6 7.86 10.56 -3.70
C LEU A 6 8.64 9.35 -3.15
N GLY A 7 9.96 9.45 -3.01
CA GLY A 7 10.78 8.40 -2.43
C GLY A 7 10.47 8.17 -0.95
N THR A 8 10.23 9.26 -0.19
CA THR A 8 9.79 9.17 1.21
C THR A 8 8.45 8.46 1.33
N ILE A 9 7.50 8.75 0.42
CA ILE A 9 6.21 8.06 0.38
C ILE A 9 6.39 6.56 0.12
N HIS A 10 7.20 6.18 -0.87
CA HIS A 10 7.46 4.77 -1.17
C HIS A 10 8.05 4.01 0.04
N ILE A 11 9.03 4.59 0.75
CA ILE A 11 9.55 3.96 1.97
C ILE A 11 8.46 3.83 3.02
N PHE A 12 7.73 4.92 3.29
CA PHE A 12 6.72 4.94 4.35
C PHE A 12 5.61 3.91 4.11
N VAL A 13 5.07 3.87 2.88
CA VAL A 13 4.07 2.87 2.46
C VAL A 13 4.66 1.47 2.48
N GLY A 14 5.85 1.28 1.92
CA GLY A 14 6.50 -0.02 1.85
C GLY A 14 6.72 -0.63 3.22
N VAL A 15 7.31 0.12 4.15
CA VAL A 15 7.56 -0.34 5.53
C VAL A 15 6.24 -0.63 6.24
N GLY A 16 5.26 0.27 6.17
CA GLY A 16 3.95 0.04 6.80
C GLY A 16 3.24 -1.22 6.28
N ALA A 17 3.28 -1.44 4.96
CA ALA A 17 2.67 -2.61 4.33
C ALA A 17 3.44 -3.91 4.62
N LEU A 18 4.76 -3.87 4.76
CA LEU A 18 5.55 -5.03 5.21
C LEU A 18 5.17 -5.45 6.64
N PHE A 19 5.05 -4.49 7.57
CA PHE A 19 4.64 -4.80 8.94
C PHE A 19 3.20 -5.31 9.01
N GLY A 20 2.26 -4.62 8.34
CA GLY A 20 0.86 -5.04 8.30
C GLY A 20 0.67 -6.40 7.61
N GLY A 21 1.38 -6.63 6.52
CA GLY A 21 1.35 -7.89 5.80
C GLY A 21 1.95 -9.05 6.60
N MET A 22 3.09 -8.82 7.26
CA MET A 22 3.72 -9.81 8.13
C MET A 22 2.80 -10.22 9.28
N ALA A 23 2.08 -9.28 9.89
CA ALA A 23 1.11 -9.59 10.94
C ALA A 23 0.01 -10.55 10.44
N GLY A 24 -0.53 -10.31 9.25
CA GLY A 24 -1.53 -11.19 8.62
C GLY A 24 -0.98 -12.57 8.23
N ILE A 25 0.30 -12.64 7.84
CA ILE A 25 0.96 -13.92 7.50
C ILE A 25 1.27 -14.75 8.74
N LEU A 26 1.80 -14.13 9.80
CA LEU A 26 2.19 -14.83 11.03
C LEU A 26 0.99 -15.20 11.91
N SER A 27 -0.11 -14.45 11.81
CA SER A 27 -1.35 -14.74 12.52
C SER A 27 -2.57 -14.63 11.59
N PRO A 28 -2.76 -15.60 10.67
CA PRO A 28 -3.88 -15.57 9.72
C PRO A 28 -5.25 -15.58 10.40
N SER A 29 -5.36 -16.19 11.58
CA SER A 29 -6.61 -16.21 12.36
C SER A 29 -6.98 -14.85 12.97
N GLY A 30 -6.05 -13.89 12.98
CA GLY A 30 -6.21 -12.59 13.65
C GLY A 30 -6.00 -12.63 15.17
N SER A 31 -5.62 -13.78 15.74
CA SER A 31 -5.42 -13.94 17.18
C SER A 31 -4.38 -12.97 17.77
N ALA A 32 -3.34 -12.63 17.00
CA ALA A 32 -2.31 -11.68 17.43
C ALA A 32 -2.81 -10.24 17.58
N VAL A 33 -3.92 -9.89 16.94
CA VAL A 33 -4.51 -8.53 16.95
C VAL A 33 -5.85 -8.48 17.70
N GLY A 34 -6.23 -9.58 18.37
CA GLY A 34 -7.43 -9.64 19.21
C GLY A 34 -8.75 -9.60 18.45
N ILE A 35 -8.73 -9.86 17.15
CA ILE A 35 -9.92 -9.93 16.29
C ILE A 35 -9.94 -11.27 15.56
N THR A 36 -11.08 -11.95 15.56
CA THR A 36 -11.19 -13.21 14.80
C THR A 36 -11.35 -12.90 13.31
N ALA A 37 -10.63 -13.65 12.47
CA ALA A 37 -10.71 -13.45 11.02
C ALA A 37 -12.12 -13.69 10.47
N SER A 38 -12.89 -14.62 11.04
CA SER A 38 -14.28 -14.88 10.65
C SER A 38 -15.20 -13.69 10.88
N GLU A 39 -15.01 -12.95 11.97
CA GLU A 39 -15.76 -11.73 12.26
C GLU A 39 -15.30 -10.57 11.37
N ALA A 40 -13.97 -10.41 11.25
CA ALA A 40 -13.36 -9.31 10.52
C ALA A 40 -13.60 -9.38 9.01
N LEU A 41 -13.57 -10.59 8.43
CA LEU A 41 -13.58 -10.77 6.98
C LEU A 41 -14.94 -11.22 6.46
N LYS A 42 -16.01 -11.10 7.26
CA LYS A 42 -17.36 -11.59 6.93
C LYS A 42 -17.94 -11.04 5.61
N ASN A 43 -17.51 -9.86 5.17
CA ASN A 43 -17.94 -9.25 3.91
C ASN A 43 -16.97 -9.50 2.76
N GLY A 44 -15.81 -10.09 3.05
CA GLY A 44 -14.77 -10.39 2.09
C GLY A 44 -14.86 -11.82 1.55
N PRO A 45 -14.14 -12.12 0.47
CA PRO A 45 -14.06 -13.47 -0.09
C PRO A 45 -13.08 -14.39 0.65
N PHE A 46 -12.40 -13.89 1.69
CA PHE A 46 -11.31 -14.59 2.38
C PHE A 46 -11.74 -15.10 3.75
N ILE A 47 -11.30 -16.31 4.08
CA ILE A 47 -11.58 -16.97 5.37
C ILE A 47 -10.61 -16.57 6.47
N ASP A 48 -9.41 -16.08 6.10
CA ASP A 48 -8.34 -15.69 7.00
C ASP A 48 -7.51 -14.51 6.43
N PHE A 49 -6.59 -13.99 7.24
CA PHE A 49 -5.72 -12.88 6.88
C PHE A 49 -4.49 -13.28 6.05
N LEU A 50 -4.31 -14.56 5.67
CA LEU A 50 -3.11 -15.00 4.96
C LEU A 50 -3.01 -14.34 3.59
N ILE A 51 -4.07 -14.44 2.78
CA ILE A 51 -4.07 -13.86 1.42
C ILE A 51 -3.98 -12.32 1.47
N PRO A 52 -4.79 -11.61 2.29
CA PRO A 52 -4.60 -10.17 2.48
C PRO A 52 -3.20 -9.79 2.98
N GLY A 53 -2.62 -10.59 3.87
CA GLY A 53 -1.29 -10.40 4.43
C GLY A 53 -0.19 -10.53 3.37
N ILE A 54 -0.25 -11.57 2.53
CA ILE A 54 0.67 -11.75 1.39
C ILE A 54 0.55 -10.60 0.40
N PHE A 55 -0.67 -10.16 0.08
CA PHE A 55 -0.88 -9.02 -0.82
C PHE A 55 -0.23 -7.74 -0.27
N LEU A 56 -0.50 -7.41 1.00
CA LEU A 56 0.13 -6.29 1.69
C LEU A 56 1.65 -6.40 1.67
N PHE A 57 2.20 -7.56 2.04
CA PHE A 57 3.63 -7.77 2.18
C PHE A 57 4.36 -7.68 0.83
N VAL A 58 3.87 -8.40 -0.18
CA VAL A 58 4.55 -8.56 -1.47
C VAL A 58 4.23 -7.39 -2.40
N VAL A 59 2.95 -7.13 -2.66
CA VAL A 59 2.55 -6.15 -3.67
C VAL A 59 2.80 -4.74 -3.14
N LEU A 60 2.25 -4.40 -1.98
CA LEU A 60 2.40 -3.05 -1.44
C LEU A 60 3.73 -2.85 -0.72
N GLY A 61 4.19 -3.82 0.06
CA GLY A 61 5.44 -3.74 0.83
C GLY A 61 6.66 -3.76 -0.08
N LEU A 62 7.02 -4.95 -0.59
CA LEU A 62 8.19 -5.12 -1.44
C LEU A 62 8.10 -4.28 -2.72
N GLY A 63 6.91 -4.16 -3.33
CA GLY A 63 6.71 -3.33 -4.51
C GLY A 63 7.10 -1.87 -4.31
N ASN A 64 6.70 -1.24 -3.19
CA ASN A 64 7.09 0.13 -2.89
C ASN A 64 8.58 0.26 -2.50
N ILE A 65 9.17 -0.74 -1.82
CA ILE A 65 10.61 -0.74 -1.54
C ILE A 65 11.42 -0.80 -2.85
N ILE A 66 11.02 -1.65 -3.79
CA ILE A 66 11.66 -1.74 -5.12
C ILE A 66 11.48 -0.44 -5.90
N ALA A 67 10.31 0.19 -5.84
CA ALA A 67 10.07 1.50 -6.45
C ALA A 67 11.01 2.56 -5.87
N PHE A 68 11.23 2.58 -4.55
CA PHE A 68 12.21 3.46 -3.93
C PHE A 68 13.64 3.22 -4.45
N ILE A 69 14.09 1.95 -4.51
CA ILE A 69 15.43 1.60 -5.00
C ILE A 69 15.61 1.99 -6.48
N THR A 70 14.54 1.86 -7.27
CA THR A 70 14.54 2.17 -8.72
C THR A 70 14.14 3.62 -9.03
N ALA A 71 14.23 4.55 -8.06
CA ALA A 71 13.79 5.94 -8.20
C ALA A 71 14.38 6.73 -9.39
N LYS A 72 15.49 6.28 -9.98
CA LYS A 72 16.12 6.90 -11.16
C LYS A 72 15.64 6.32 -12.50
N ASN A 73 14.74 5.33 -12.49
CA ASN A 73 14.24 4.71 -13.70
C ASN A 73 13.35 5.68 -14.50
N LYS A 74 13.51 5.73 -15.83
CA LYS A 74 12.67 6.57 -16.72
C LYS A 74 11.18 6.26 -16.64
N TYR A 75 10.82 5.04 -16.22
CA TYR A 75 9.43 4.62 -16.03
C TYR A 75 8.85 4.99 -14.66
N GLN A 76 9.59 5.70 -13.81
CA GLN A 76 9.12 5.99 -12.46
C GLN A 76 7.77 6.70 -12.36
N PRO A 77 7.43 7.68 -13.23
CA PRO A 77 6.11 8.29 -13.17
C PRO A 77 4.99 7.23 -13.23
N TYR A 78 5.10 6.26 -14.12
CA TYR A 78 4.11 5.18 -14.26
C TYR A 78 4.13 4.23 -13.06
N ILE A 79 5.32 3.80 -12.61
CA ILE A 79 5.47 2.89 -11.47
C ILE A 79 4.86 3.50 -10.21
N SER A 80 5.24 4.73 -9.87
CA SER A 80 4.71 5.43 -8.70
C SER A 80 3.20 5.65 -8.79
N GLY A 81 2.68 6.00 -9.97
CA GLY A 81 1.24 6.19 -10.19
C GLY A 81 0.45 4.90 -10.00
N CYS A 82 0.93 3.79 -10.58
CA CYS A 82 0.34 2.46 -10.41
C CYS A 82 0.30 2.06 -8.93
N PHE A 83 1.39 2.20 -8.18
CA PHE A 83 1.39 1.86 -6.75
C PHE A 83 0.47 2.76 -5.91
N GLY A 84 0.32 4.03 -6.27
CA GLY A 84 -0.64 4.92 -5.61
C GLY A 84 -2.09 4.48 -5.85
N ILE A 85 -2.43 4.08 -7.09
CA ILE A 85 -3.74 3.53 -7.43
C ILE A 85 -3.99 2.22 -6.69
N ILE A 86 -3.03 1.29 -6.71
CA ILE A 86 -3.12 0.01 -6.01
C ILE A 86 -3.33 0.25 -4.50
N LEU A 87 -2.61 1.20 -3.90
CA LEU A 87 -2.79 1.55 -2.50
C LEU A 87 -4.22 2.05 -2.21
N CYS A 88 -4.73 2.99 -2.98
CA CYS A 88 -6.10 3.50 -2.80
C CYS A 88 -7.15 2.39 -2.96
N LEU A 89 -7.05 1.57 -4.02
CA LEU A 89 -7.97 0.46 -4.24
C LEU A 89 -7.92 -0.55 -3.11
N TRP A 90 -6.71 -0.88 -2.63
CA TRP A 90 -6.55 -1.83 -1.54
C TRP A 90 -7.16 -1.31 -0.23
N ILE A 91 -7.01 -0.03 0.10
CA ILE A 91 -7.66 0.56 1.27
C ILE A 91 -9.19 0.48 1.16
N VAL A 92 -9.76 0.73 -0.01
CA VAL A 92 -11.22 0.57 -0.23
C VAL A 92 -11.65 -0.88 -0.03
N ILE A 93 -10.89 -1.84 -0.58
CA ILE A 93 -11.13 -3.27 -0.42
C ILE A 93 -11.05 -3.66 1.07
N GLN A 94 -10.03 -3.18 1.80
CA GLN A 94 -9.91 -3.43 3.24
C GLN A 94 -11.07 -2.85 4.04
N CYS A 95 -11.48 -1.61 3.77
CA CYS A 95 -12.62 -0.99 4.45
C CYS A 95 -13.91 -1.78 4.22
N TYR A 96 -14.11 -2.29 3.00
CA TYR A 96 -15.25 -3.13 2.66
C TYR A 96 -15.21 -4.48 3.39
N MET A 97 -14.08 -5.19 3.30
CA MET A 97 -13.89 -6.50 3.95
C MET A 97 -14.10 -6.41 5.47
N LEU A 98 -13.45 -5.43 6.10
CA LEU A 98 -13.45 -5.21 7.55
C LEU A 98 -14.69 -4.49 8.07
N TYR A 99 -15.50 -3.93 7.17
CA TYR A 99 -16.65 -3.07 7.51
C TYR A 99 -16.31 -1.99 8.55
N THR A 100 -15.11 -1.41 8.45
CA THR A 100 -14.61 -0.42 9.39
C THR A 100 -13.67 0.56 8.71
N ILE A 101 -13.66 1.79 9.19
CA ILE A 101 -12.73 2.84 8.75
C ILE A 101 -11.96 3.30 9.98
N ASN A 102 -10.67 3.00 10.00
CA ASN A 102 -9.77 3.47 11.04
C ASN A 102 -8.90 4.62 10.53
N VAL A 103 -8.18 5.27 11.44
CA VAL A 103 -7.31 6.41 11.12
C VAL A 103 -6.22 6.02 10.10
N LEU A 104 -5.70 4.79 10.16
CA LEU A 104 -4.69 4.32 9.22
C LEU A 104 -5.24 4.25 7.79
N HIS A 105 -6.48 3.79 7.60
CA HIS A 105 -7.14 3.77 6.29
C HIS A 105 -7.18 5.18 5.68
N ILE A 106 -7.57 6.18 6.48
CA ILE A 106 -7.65 7.59 6.03
C ILE A 106 -6.24 8.11 5.64
N ILE A 107 -5.24 7.90 6.50
CA ILE A 107 -3.88 8.34 6.26
C ILE A 107 -3.31 7.71 4.98
N PHE A 108 -3.37 6.39 4.84
CA PHE A 108 -2.81 5.69 3.69
C PHE A 108 -3.57 5.98 2.39
N PHE A 109 -4.88 6.22 2.46
CA PHE A 109 -5.65 6.64 1.29
C PHE A 109 -5.23 8.03 0.78
N ILE A 110 -5.05 9.00 1.69
CA ILE A 110 -4.54 10.34 1.36
C ILE A 110 -3.12 10.25 0.78
N ILE A 111 -2.25 9.44 1.39
CA ILE A 111 -0.89 9.20 0.89
C ILE A 111 -0.93 8.63 -0.53
N GLY A 112 -1.83 7.68 -0.82
CA GLY A 112 -2.03 7.15 -2.17
C GLY A 112 -2.42 8.23 -3.19
N ILE A 113 -3.35 9.13 -2.83
CA ILE A 113 -3.72 10.26 -3.69
C ILE A 113 -2.52 11.18 -3.94
N ILE A 114 -1.77 11.53 -2.90
CA ILE A 114 -0.56 12.37 -3.03
C ILE A 114 0.47 11.68 -3.92
N GLN A 115 0.67 10.37 -3.77
CA GLN A 115 1.58 9.59 -4.59
C GLN A 115 1.20 9.65 -6.08
N ILE A 116 -0.08 9.49 -6.40
CA ILE A 116 -0.61 9.61 -7.78
C ILE A 116 -0.36 11.02 -8.32
N PHE A 117 -0.67 12.06 -7.55
CA PHE A 117 -0.47 13.43 -7.96
C PHE A 117 1.01 13.74 -8.26
N LEU A 118 1.92 13.30 -7.39
CA LEU A 118 3.36 13.49 -7.58
C LEU A 118 3.90 12.70 -8.78
N SER A 119 3.36 11.51 -9.03
CA SER A 119 3.65 10.73 -10.23
C SER A 119 3.30 11.51 -11.51
N ILE A 120 2.12 12.12 -11.58
CA ILE A 120 1.70 12.94 -12.73
C ILE A 120 2.62 14.15 -12.90
N ARG A 121 2.98 14.82 -11.80
CA ARG A 121 3.93 15.95 -11.82
C ARG A 121 5.31 15.52 -12.34
N LEU A 122 5.79 14.34 -11.94
CA LEU A 122 7.05 13.78 -12.43
C LEU A 122 6.99 13.52 -13.94
N GLN A 123 5.91 12.94 -14.45
CA GLN A 123 5.72 12.71 -15.89
C GLN A 123 5.80 14.03 -16.69
N GLN A 124 5.15 15.09 -16.20
CA GLN A 124 5.17 16.40 -16.84
C GLN A 124 6.56 17.03 -16.87
N GLN A 125 7.42 16.74 -15.89
CA GLN A 125 8.80 17.21 -15.86
C GLN A 125 9.67 16.44 -16.87
N THR A 126 9.48 15.13 -16.97
CA THR A 126 10.24 14.29 -17.91
C THR A 126 9.92 14.57 -19.38
N VAL A 127 8.69 14.99 -19.71
CA VAL A 127 8.30 15.36 -21.08
C VAL A 127 8.84 16.74 -21.51
N LYS A 128 9.18 17.61 -20.55
CA LYS A 128 9.65 18.98 -20.81
C LYS A 128 11.18 19.10 -20.93
N GLN A 129 11.92 18.05 -20.62
CA GLN A 129 13.39 17.97 -20.73
C GLN A 129 13.78 17.30 -22.04
#